data_AF-A0A4Q3J576-F1
#
_entry.id   AF-A0A4Q3J576-F1
#
_cell.length_a   1.000
_cell.length_b   1.000
_cell.length_c   1.000
_cell.angle_alpha   90.00
_cell.angle_beta   90.00
_cell.angle_gamma   90.00
#
_symmetry.space_group_name_H-M   'P 1'
#
loop_
_entity.id
_entity.type
_entity.pdbx_description
1 polymer ?
#
loop_
_entity_poly.entity_id
_entity_poly.type
_entity_poly.pdbx_seq_one_letter_code
_entity_poly.pdbx_strand_id
1 'polypeptide(L)'
;MRISGIIAVAFAVLSTTSAAWTAEALPKLVGQDYGKARAALLRQEWRPVALPDADSCMAGDKRCAGRPEMYVCAGTGLGQCVFVWRRKAVVIDVMTEGEERPVVRHVRPRKD
;
A
#
# COMPACT_ATOMS: atom_id res chain seq x y z
N MET A 1 -43.55 -23.57 53.49
CA MET A 1 -43.66 -23.17 52.07
C MET A 1 -42.54 -22.17 51.79
N ARG A 2 -41.53 -22.56 50.97
CA ARG A 2 -41.28 -22.03 49.60
C ARG A 2 -40.52 -20.67 49.65
N ILE A 3 -39.35 -20.43 49.05
CA ILE A 3 -38.55 -21.11 48.01
C ILE A 3 -37.09 -20.64 48.18
N SER A 4 -36.13 -21.57 48.18
CA SER A 4 -34.70 -21.28 48.02
C SER A 4 -34.45 -20.66 46.64
N GLY A 5 -34.00 -19.40 46.59
CA GLY A 5 -33.57 -18.74 45.36
C GLY A 5 -32.09 -18.99 45.11
N ILE A 6 -31.76 -19.99 44.29
CA ILE A 6 -30.40 -20.18 43.76
C ILE A 6 -30.21 -19.09 42.68
N ILE A 7 -29.44 -18.05 43.00
CA ILE A 7 -28.98 -17.07 42.02
C ILE A 7 -27.87 -17.75 41.21
N ALA A 8 -28.24 -18.28 40.04
CA ALA A 8 -27.29 -18.76 39.06
C ALA A 8 -26.57 -17.55 38.44
N VAL A 9 -25.39 -17.23 38.95
CA VAL A 9 -24.48 -16.24 38.33
C VAL A 9 -23.90 -16.90 37.08
N ALA A 10 -24.50 -16.61 35.92
CA ALA A 10 -23.96 -16.99 34.63
C ALA A 10 -22.67 -16.19 34.36
N PHE A 11 -21.51 -16.82 34.57
CA PHE A 11 -20.21 -16.31 34.17
C PHE A 11 -20.14 -16.28 32.62
N ALA A 12 -20.44 -15.14 32.03
CA ALA A 12 -20.24 -14.92 30.60
C ALA A 12 -18.73 -14.87 30.31
N VAL A 13 -18.21 -15.95 29.73
CA VAL A 13 -16.81 -16.04 29.27
C VAL A 13 -16.67 -15.15 28.03
N LEU A 14 -16.15 -13.94 28.19
CA LEU A 14 -15.77 -13.09 27.06
C LEU A 14 -14.50 -13.68 26.42
N SER A 15 -14.68 -14.45 25.35
CA SER A 15 -13.60 -14.91 24.49
C SER A 15 -12.97 -13.71 23.76
N THR A 16 -11.86 -13.19 24.29
CA THR A 16 -11.01 -12.23 23.59
C THR A 16 -10.30 -12.94 22.43
N THR A 17 -10.84 -12.83 21.23
CA THR A 17 -10.13 -13.22 20.00
C THR A 17 -9.05 -12.18 19.72
N SER A 18 -7.81 -12.49 20.12
CA SER A 18 -6.64 -11.72 19.71
C SER A 18 -6.51 -11.77 18.19
N ALA A 19 -6.81 -10.66 17.52
CA ALA A 19 -6.50 -10.50 16.10
C ALA A 19 -4.98 -10.51 15.95
N ALA A 20 -4.42 -11.66 15.53
CA ALA A 20 -3.03 -11.73 15.14
C ALA A 20 -2.85 -10.87 13.88
N TRP A 21 -2.28 -9.67 14.04
CA TRP A 21 -1.83 -8.88 12.91
C TRP A 21 -0.66 -9.62 12.25
N THR A 22 -0.94 -10.33 11.16
CA THR A 22 0.12 -10.74 10.25
C THR A 22 0.64 -9.48 9.57
N ALA A 23 1.94 -9.19 9.74
CA ALA A 23 2.59 -8.16 8.96
C ALA A 23 2.40 -8.51 7.48
N GLU A 24 1.70 -7.65 6.73
CA GLU A 24 1.37 -7.98 5.36
C GLU A 24 2.65 -7.91 4.51
N ALA A 25 2.99 -9.04 3.87
CA ALA A 25 4.21 -9.13 3.09
C ALA A 25 4.19 -8.15 1.91
N LEU A 26 5.32 -7.47 1.70
CA LEU A 26 5.47 -6.55 0.58
C LEU A 26 5.42 -7.28 -0.77
N PRO A 27 4.82 -6.68 -1.80
CA PRO A 27 4.78 -7.29 -3.12
C PRO A 27 6.18 -7.37 -3.74
N LYS A 28 6.51 -8.53 -4.33
CA LYS A 28 7.80 -8.77 -4.99
C LYS A 28 7.79 -8.17 -6.40
N LEU A 29 8.14 -6.89 -6.51
CA LEU A 29 8.06 -6.12 -7.77
C LEU A 29 9.44 -5.72 -8.34
N VAL A 30 10.51 -5.84 -7.57
CA VAL A 30 11.85 -5.40 -7.97
C VAL A 30 12.28 -6.06 -9.29
N GLY A 31 12.83 -5.25 -10.19
CA GLY A 31 13.26 -5.66 -11.53
C GLY A 31 12.14 -5.66 -12.58
N GLN A 32 10.89 -5.43 -12.20
CA GLN A 32 9.79 -5.32 -13.15
C GLN A 32 9.71 -3.93 -13.77
N ASP A 33 9.34 -3.89 -15.06
CA ASP A 33 8.83 -2.66 -15.69
C ASP A 33 7.62 -2.13 -14.90
N TYR A 34 7.57 -0.82 -14.68
CA TYR A 34 6.56 -0.21 -13.82
C TYR A 34 5.13 -0.43 -14.32
N GLY A 35 4.89 -0.47 -15.64
CA GLY A 35 3.57 -0.77 -16.18
C GLY A 35 3.09 -2.18 -15.79
N LYS A 36 4.00 -3.16 -15.81
CA LYS A 36 3.72 -4.53 -15.35
C LYS A 36 3.53 -4.59 -13.83
N ALA A 37 4.38 -3.90 -13.07
CA ALA A 37 4.28 -3.84 -11.61
C ALA A 37 2.95 -3.21 -11.17
N ARG A 38 2.55 -2.10 -11.81
CA ARG A 38 1.26 -1.42 -11.61
C ARG A 38 0.08 -2.35 -11.86
N ALA A 39 0.09 -3.07 -12.99
CA ALA A 39 -0.96 -4.03 -13.29
C ALA A 39 -1.03 -5.16 -12.25
N ALA A 40 0.11 -5.62 -11.72
CA ALA A 40 0.15 -6.62 -10.67
C ALA A 40 -0.40 -6.10 -9.33
N LEU A 41 -0.08 -4.85 -8.96
CA LEU A 41 -0.61 -4.18 -7.78
C LEU A 41 -2.14 -4.08 -7.83
N LEU A 42 -2.68 -3.61 -8.96
CA LEU A 42 -4.13 -3.50 -9.16
C LEU A 42 -4.84 -4.86 -9.05
N ARG A 43 -4.29 -5.93 -9.64
CA ARG A 43 -4.84 -7.29 -9.51
C ARG A 43 -4.78 -7.84 -8.09
N GLN A 44 -3.84 -7.36 -7.28
CA GLN A 44 -3.68 -7.72 -5.87
C GLN A 44 -4.42 -6.77 -4.93
N GLU A 45 -5.37 -5.99 -5.46
CA GLU A 45 -6.23 -5.05 -4.72
C GLU A 45 -5.47 -3.91 -4.03
N TRP A 46 -4.23 -3.63 -4.45
CA TRP A 46 -3.59 -2.38 -4.10
C TRP A 46 -4.23 -1.24 -4.87
N ARG A 47 -4.55 -0.17 -4.15
CA ARG A 47 -5.17 1.03 -4.70
C ARG A 47 -4.13 2.12 -4.87
N PRO A 48 -4.15 2.86 -5.99
CA PRO A 48 -3.32 4.04 -6.16
C PRO A 48 -3.72 5.11 -5.13
N VAL A 49 -2.74 5.78 -4.54
CA VAL A 49 -2.97 6.86 -3.57
C VAL A 49 -2.45 8.17 -4.16
N ALA A 50 -3.36 9.10 -4.41
CA ALA A 50 -3.00 10.48 -4.68
C ALA A 50 -2.81 11.21 -3.34
N LEU A 51 -1.58 11.63 -3.07
CA LEU A 51 -1.26 12.42 -1.88
C LEU A 51 -1.44 13.92 -2.14
N PRO A 52 -1.85 14.72 -1.14
CA PRO A 52 -2.10 16.15 -1.32
C PRO A 52 -0.83 16.96 -1.60
N ASP A 53 0.32 16.46 -1.18
CA ASP A 53 1.66 17.04 -1.37
C ASP A 53 2.41 16.38 -2.55
N ALA A 54 1.71 15.64 -3.42
CA ALA A 54 2.32 15.07 -4.62
C ALA A 54 2.67 16.15 -5.64
N ASP A 55 3.79 15.96 -6.34
CA ASP A 55 4.19 16.80 -7.45
C ASP A 55 3.21 16.71 -8.63
N SER A 56 3.25 17.71 -9.49
CA SER A 56 2.56 17.66 -10.77
C SER A 56 3.37 16.89 -11.81
N CYS A 57 2.73 15.94 -12.49
CA CYS A 57 3.34 15.28 -13.64
C CYS A 57 3.55 16.30 -14.78
N MET A 58 4.79 16.46 -15.23
CA MET A 58 5.10 17.36 -16.34
C MET A 58 4.46 16.88 -17.64
N ALA A 59 3.98 17.82 -18.46
CA ALA A 59 3.39 17.50 -19.75
C ALA A 59 4.40 16.75 -20.64
N GLY A 60 3.98 15.59 -21.17
CA GLY A 60 4.84 14.72 -21.99
C GLY A 60 5.65 13.68 -21.22
N ASP A 61 5.68 13.74 -19.87
CA ASP A 61 6.38 12.74 -19.07
C ASP A 61 5.56 11.44 -18.97
N LYS A 62 5.95 10.45 -19.79
CA LYS A 62 5.28 9.15 -19.86
C LYS A 62 5.43 8.30 -18.59
N ARG A 63 6.40 8.63 -17.72
CA ARG A 63 6.64 7.88 -16.48
C ARG A 63 5.45 8.08 -15.52
N CYS A 64 4.92 9.29 -15.46
CA CYS A 64 3.85 9.69 -14.54
C CYS A 64 2.49 9.96 -15.20
N ALA A 65 2.41 10.08 -16.53
CA ALA A 65 1.15 10.37 -17.22
C ALA A 65 0.04 9.35 -16.89
N GLY A 66 -1.10 9.84 -16.39
CA GLY A 66 -2.24 9.00 -16.00
C GLY A 66 -1.98 8.08 -14.80
N ARG A 67 -1.00 8.42 -13.94
CA ARG A 67 -0.63 7.68 -12.73
C ARG A 67 -1.02 8.52 -11.49
N PRO A 68 -2.26 8.46 -10.99
CA PRO A 68 -2.66 9.20 -9.79
C PRO A 68 -1.86 8.79 -8.55
N GLU A 69 -1.23 7.62 -8.56
CA GLU A 69 -0.32 7.17 -7.51
C GLU A 69 1.06 7.85 -7.51
N MET A 70 1.39 8.65 -8.52
CA MET A 70 2.69 9.33 -8.58
C MET A 70 2.78 10.35 -7.44
N TYR A 71 3.87 10.26 -6.68
CA TYR A 71 4.18 11.21 -5.61
C TYR A 71 5.22 12.22 -6.05
N VAL A 72 6.34 11.74 -6.61
CA VAL A 72 7.42 12.59 -7.13
C VAL A 72 8.16 11.88 -8.25
N CYS A 73 8.60 12.63 -9.25
CA CYS A 73 9.56 12.17 -10.25
C CYS A 73 10.75 13.14 -10.30
N ALA A 74 11.96 12.64 -10.10
CA ALA A 74 13.16 13.46 -10.12
C ALA A 74 13.55 13.85 -11.55
N GLY A 75 14.03 15.08 -11.72
CA GLY A 75 14.61 15.62 -12.96
C GLY A 75 16.13 15.49 -13.05
N THR A 76 16.73 14.49 -12.40
CA THR A 76 18.19 14.30 -12.31
C THR A 76 18.80 13.55 -13.50
N GLY A 77 17.99 13.12 -14.47
CA GLY A 77 18.41 12.31 -15.62
C GLY A 77 18.49 10.80 -15.36
N LEU A 78 18.16 10.35 -14.14
CA LEU A 78 18.09 8.93 -13.76
C LEU A 78 16.69 8.34 -13.93
N GLY A 79 15.70 9.12 -14.35
CA GLY A 79 14.32 8.67 -14.52
C GLY A 79 13.63 8.24 -13.23
N GLN A 80 14.08 8.71 -12.06
CA GLN A 80 13.57 8.21 -10.79
C GLN A 80 12.16 8.72 -10.51
N CYS A 81 11.28 7.84 -10.05
CA CYS A 81 9.94 8.19 -9.59
C CYS A 81 9.57 7.39 -8.35
N VAL A 82 8.71 7.96 -7.51
CA VAL A 82 8.08 7.31 -6.36
C VAL A 82 6.58 7.28 -6.58
N PHE A 83 5.99 6.10 -6.39
CA PHE A 83 4.56 5.86 -6.51
C PHE A 83 3.99 5.27 -5.22
N VAL A 84 2.82 5.73 -4.79
CA VAL A 84 2.24 5.41 -3.48
C VAL A 84 1.01 4.53 -3.65
N TRP A 85 1.02 3.42 -2.92
CA TRP A 85 -0.01 2.40 -3.01
C TRP A 85 -0.51 2.04 -1.63
N ARG A 86 -1.80 1.74 -1.52
CA ARG A 86 -2.43 1.29 -0.27
C ARG A 86 -3.17 -0.02 -0.46
N ARG A 87 -3.04 -0.92 0.50
CA ARG A 87 -3.92 -2.09 0.65
C ARG A 87 -4.20 -2.28 2.13
N LYS A 88 -5.50 -2.27 2.48
CA LYS A 88 -5.96 -2.26 3.88
C LYS A 88 -5.25 -1.14 4.66
N ALA A 89 -4.59 -1.46 5.77
CA ALA A 89 -3.85 -0.52 6.60
C ALA A 89 -2.40 -0.28 6.15
N VAL A 90 -1.91 -0.97 5.11
CA VAL A 90 -0.51 -0.86 4.67
C VAL A 90 -0.41 0.13 3.51
N VAL A 91 0.51 1.08 3.64
CA VAL A 91 0.91 2.02 2.59
C VAL A 91 2.37 1.73 2.22
N ILE A 92 2.66 1.71 0.92
CA ILE A 92 4.00 1.44 0.39
C ILE A 92 4.41 2.50 -0.61
N ASP A 93 5.72 2.76 -0.64
CA ASP A 93 6.39 3.43 -1.74
C ASP A 93 6.94 2.38 -2.71
N VAL A 94 6.68 2.57 -4.00
CA VAL A 94 7.31 1.87 -5.09
C VAL A 94 8.21 2.85 -5.82
N MET A 95 9.53 2.64 -5.71
CA MET A 95 10.52 3.48 -6.39
C MET A 95 10.97 2.83 -7.68
N THR A 96 10.99 3.60 -8.76
CA THR A 96 11.47 3.17 -10.08
C THR A 96 12.64 4.02 -10.54
N GLU A 97 13.39 3.51 -11.51
CA GLU A 97 14.43 4.25 -12.24
C GLU A 97 14.38 3.93 -13.74
N GLY A 98 14.79 4.89 -14.57
CA GLY A 98 14.80 4.80 -16.03
C GLY A 98 13.81 5.75 -16.71
N GLU A 99 14.27 6.48 -17.73
CA GLU A 99 13.49 7.52 -18.42
C GLU A 99 12.44 6.91 -19.36
N GLU A 100 12.86 6.03 -20.27
CA GLU A 100 11.96 5.40 -21.26
C GLU A 100 11.28 4.13 -20.74
N ARG A 101 11.97 3.41 -19.85
CA ARG A 101 11.53 2.13 -19.30
C ARG A 101 11.74 2.10 -17.79
N PRO A 102 10.85 2.71 -17.01
CA PRO A 102 10.97 2.75 -15.55
C PRO A 102 10.92 1.33 -14.98
N VAL A 103 11.96 0.92 -14.25
CA VAL A 103 12.07 -0.38 -13.59
C VAL A 103 11.99 -0.18 -12.09
N VAL A 104 11.19 -1.00 -11.40
CA VAL A 104 11.10 -0.98 -9.93
C VAL A 104 12.43 -1.39 -9.32
N ARG A 105 12.99 -0.52 -8.46
CA ARG A 105 14.22 -0.80 -7.70
C ARG A 105 13.94 -1.18 -6.27
N HIS A 106 12.97 -0.52 -5.64
CA HIS A 106 12.65 -0.74 -4.24
C HIS A 106 11.15 -0.69 -4.02
N VAL A 107 10.70 -1.53 -3.09
CA VAL A 107 9.37 -1.46 -2.49
C VAL A 107 9.59 -1.38 -0.99
N ARG A 108 9.02 -0.37 -0.33
CA ARG A 108 9.19 -0.18 1.12
C ARG A 108 7.86 0.25 1.75
N PRO A 109 7.62 -0.05 3.03
CA PRO A 109 6.54 0.60 3.76
C PRO A 109 6.78 2.11 3.76
N ARG A 110 5.73 2.89 3.50
CA ARG A 110 5.80 4.34 3.67
C ARG A 110 5.79 4.63 5.17
N LYS A 111 6.69 5.51 5.61
CA LYS A 111 6.66 6.07 6.96
C LYS A 111 5.93 7.40 6.85
N ASP A 112 4.93 7.60 7.70
CA ASP A 112 4.23 8.87 7.85
C ASP A 112 5.16 9.95 8.43
#